data_AF-A0A3C1L2X2-F1
#
_entry.id   AF-A0A3C1L2X2-F1
#
_cell.length_a   1.000
_cell.length_b   1.000
_cell.length_c   1.000
_cell.angle_alpha   90.00
_cell.angle_beta   90.00
_cell.angle_gamma   90.00
#
_symmetry.space_group_name_H-M   'P 1'
#
loop_
_entity.id
_entity.type
_entity.pdbx_description
1 polymer ?
#
loop_
_entity_poly.entity_id
_entity_poly.type
_entity_poly.pdbx_seq_one_letter_code
_entity_poly.pdbx_strand_id
1 'polypeptide(L)'
;MSYRTEGTEPITKVSIIISKGSLEGIYPGLIMANGARAEGMEANLFFTFFGLDAIHQKRIDHIKVATVGNPAMHIPTLMGGLPGMSALATHMMTKKMDELDIPPIHEFIEMIGDTGCGMYACKASVDMFDMK
;
A
#
# COMPACT_ATOMS: atom_id res chain seq x y z
N MET A 1 -20.47 14.26 -6.15
CA MET A 1 -20.37 14.06 -4.69
C MET A 1 -19.19 14.88 -4.21
N SER A 2 -19.44 16.15 -3.90
CA SER A 2 -18.42 17.16 -3.60
C SER A 2 -18.61 17.59 -2.15
N TYR A 3 -17.83 17.03 -1.24
CA TYR A 3 -17.67 17.61 0.09
C TYR A 3 -16.48 18.57 0.03
N ARG A 4 -16.74 19.82 -0.30
CA ARG A 4 -15.91 20.94 0.17
C ARG A 4 -16.77 21.68 1.18
N THR A 5 -16.48 21.48 2.46
CA THR A 5 -16.95 22.37 3.52
C THR A 5 -16.20 23.69 3.38
N GLU A 6 -16.90 24.73 2.93
CA GLU A 6 -16.39 26.09 2.99
C GLU A 6 -16.12 26.46 4.45
N GLY A 7 -14.90 26.95 4.75
CA GLY A 7 -14.53 27.47 6.06
C GLY A 7 -13.58 26.62 6.91
N THR A 8 -13.11 25.47 6.43
CA THR A 8 -12.06 24.70 7.12
C THR A 8 -10.69 25.08 6.60
N GLU A 9 -9.72 25.33 7.49
CA GLU A 9 -8.31 25.47 7.11
C GLU A 9 -7.87 24.29 6.22
N PRO A 10 -6.97 24.52 5.24
CA PRO A 10 -6.49 23.46 4.37
C PRO A 10 -5.83 22.36 5.20
N ILE A 11 -6.03 21.09 4.80
CA ILE A 11 -5.36 19.97 5.44
C ILE A 11 -3.86 20.14 5.21
N THR A 12 -3.07 20.16 6.28
CA THR A 12 -1.61 20.36 6.22
C THR A 12 -0.83 19.06 6.44
N LYS A 13 -1.48 18.04 6.99
CA LYS A 13 -0.85 16.77 7.36
C LYS A 13 -1.76 15.57 7.17
N VAL A 14 -1.20 14.47 6.68
CA VAL A 14 -1.86 13.17 6.60
C VAL A 14 -1.08 12.11 7.37
N SER A 15 -1.79 11.12 7.90
CA SER A 15 -1.19 9.93 8.50
C SER A 15 -1.97 8.72 8.01
N ILE A 16 -1.25 7.78 7.40
CA ILE A 16 -1.85 6.68 6.65
C ILE A 16 -1.37 5.37 7.26
N ILE A 17 -2.33 4.48 7.49
CA ILE A 17 -2.07 3.14 8.05
C ILE A 17 -2.02 2.14 6.92
N ILE A 18 -0.87 1.48 6.76
CA ILE A 18 -0.68 0.36 5.84
C ILE A 18 -0.80 -0.92 6.68
N SER A 19 -1.98 -1.55 6.62
CA SER A 19 -2.32 -2.74 7.43
C SER A 19 -2.50 -4.02 6.61
N LYS A 20 -2.59 -3.90 5.28
CA LYS A 20 -2.81 -5.01 4.35
C LYS A 20 -1.49 -5.41 3.70
N GLY A 21 -1.29 -6.71 3.52
CA GLY A 21 -0.09 -7.29 2.90
C GLY A 21 -0.26 -7.70 1.44
N SER A 22 -1.27 -7.18 0.75
CA SER A 22 -1.50 -7.41 -0.70
C SER A 22 -1.20 -6.15 -1.50
N LEU A 23 -0.90 -6.31 -2.80
CA LEU A 23 -0.51 -5.18 -3.66
C LEU A 23 -1.58 -4.08 -3.66
N GLU A 24 -2.83 -4.46 -3.91
CA GLU A 24 -3.97 -3.54 -3.92
C GLU A 24 -4.29 -2.93 -2.55
N GLY A 25 -3.76 -3.51 -1.47
CA GLY A 25 -3.88 -2.97 -0.12
C GLY A 25 -2.76 -2.00 0.25
N ILE A 26 -1.58 -2.14 -0.33
CA ILE A 26 -0.38 -1.33 -0.01
C ILE A 26 -0.33 -0.08 -0.89
N TYR A 27 -0.47 -0.25 -2.20
CA TYR A 27 -0.32 0.84 -3.17
C TYR A 27 -1.18 2.07 -2.91
N PRO A 28 -2.47 1.96 -2.51
CA PRO A 28 -3.28 3.13 -2.21
C PRO A 28 -2.66 4.02 -1.13
N GLY A 29 -2.04 3.42 -0.11
CA GLY A 29 -1.39 4.18 0.96
C GLY A 29 -0.14 4.91 0.48
N LEU A 30 0.69 4.25 -0.34
CA LEU A 30 1.89 4.85 -0.92
C LEU A 30 1.56 5.97 -1.90
N ILE A 31 0.59 5.76 -2.79
CA ILE A 31 0.13 6.77 -3.76
C ILE A 31 -0.41 8.00 -3.03
N MET A 32 -1.22 7.82 -1.98
CA MET A 32 -1.76 8.92 -1.19
C MET A 32 -0.67 9.68 -0.42
N ALA A 33 0.31 8.97 0.15
CA ALA A 33 1.44 9.61 0.82
C ALA A 33 2.28 10.43 -0.15
N ASN A 34 2.62 9.86 -1.31
CA ASN A 34 3.38 10.56 -2.35
C ASN A 34 2.64 11.80 -2.86
N GLY A 35 1.35 11.67 -3.15
CA GLY A 35 0.51 12.81 -3.56
C GLY A 35 0.47 13.91 -2.50
N ALA A 36 0.31 13.54 -1.22
CA ALA A 36 0.34 14.51 -0.13
C ALA A 36 1.68 15.26 -0.03
N ARG A 37 2.81 14.55 -0.19
CA ARG A 37 4.14 15.18 -0.20
C ARG A 37 4.34 16.08 -1.42
N ALA A 38 3.82 15.70 -2.59
CA ALA A 38 3.85 16.52 -3.80
C ALA A 38 3.05 17.83 -3.65
N GLU A 39 1.95 17.80 -2.89
CA GLU A 39 1.15 18.98 -2.53
C GLU A 39 1.75 19.79 -1.35
N GLY A 40 2.94 19.42 -0.87
CA GLY A 40 3.62 20.12 0.23
C GLY A 40 3.09 19.80 1.63
N MET A 41 2.19 18.82 1.77
CA MET A 41 1.65 18.39 3.07
C MET A 41 2.68 17.52 3.81
N GLU A 42 2.67 17.57 5.14
CA GLU A 42 3.34 16.54 5.95
C GLU A 42 2.65 15.18 5.77
N ALA A 43 3.42 14.10 5.65
CA ALA A 43 2.86 12.75 5.54
C ALA A 43 3.58 11.80 6.50
N ASN A 44 2.82 10.86 7.07
CA ASN A 44 3.34 9.72 7.81
C ASN A 44 2.74 8.42 7.27
N LEU A 45 3.58 7.39 7.13
CA LEU A 45 3.18 6.01 6.86
C LEU A 45 3.41 5.15 8.11
N PHE A 46 2.36 4.49 8.57
CA PHE A 46 2.40 3.53 9.68
C PHE A 46 2.15 2.12 9.16
N PHE A 47 3.20 1.31 9.13
CA PHE A 47 3.16 -0.10 8.75
C PHE A 47 2.80 -0.96 9.97
N THR A 48 1.70 -1.70 9.87
CA THR A 48 1.18 -2.52 10.97
C THR A 48 0.58 -3.81 10.45
N PHE A 49 0.41 -4.80 11.32
CA PHE A 49 -0.07 -6.14 10.97
C PHE A 49 0.60 -6.71 9.71
N PHE A 50 -0.18 -7.13 8.71
CA PHE A 50 0.30 -7.69 7.45
C PHE A 50 0.96 -6.63 6.54
N GLY A 51 0.71 -5.35 6.78
CA GLY A 51 1.38 -4.27 6.06
C GLY A 51 2.88 -4.14 6.37
N LEU A 52 3.37 -4.81 7.42
CA LEU A 52 4.81 -4.93 7.68
C LEU A 52 5.56 -5.65 6.55
N ASP A 53 4.87 -6.48 5.76
CA ASP A 53 5.48 -7.14 4.61
C ASP A 53 5.99 -6.14 3.57
N ALA A 54 5.38 -4.95 3.48
CA ALA A 54 5.79 -3.86 2.59
C ALA A 54 7.17 -3.27 2.93
N ILE A 55 7.67 -3.48 4.15
CA ILE A 55 8.98 -3.00 4.62
C ILE A 55 9.89 -4.16 5.05
N HIS A 56 9.48 -5.41 4.83
CA HIS A 56 10.25 -6.58 5.19
C HIS A 56 11.05 -7.11 3.99
N GLN A 57 12.38 -7.07 4.09
CA GLN A 57 13.31 -7.36 3.00
C GLN A 57 13.09 -8.72 2.30
N LYS A 58 12.60 -9.73 3.02
CA LYS A 58 12.37 -11.07 2.46
C LYS A 58 10.99 -11.29 1.85
N ARG A 59 10.02 -10.41 2.14
CA ARG A 59 8.62 -10.57 1.73
C ARG A 59 8.20 -9.56 0.68
N ILE A 60 8.85 -8.39 0.64
CA ILE A 60 8.50 -7.27 -0.23
C ILE A 60 8.39 -7.67 -1.71
N ASP A 61 9.29 -8.54 -2.21
CA ASP A 61 9.31 -9.00 -3.61
C ASP A 61 8.33 -10.14 -3.91
N HIS A 62 7.57 -10.59 -2.90
CA HIS A 62 6.64 -11.72 -3.01
C HIS A 62 5.20 -11.33 -2.72
N ILE A 63 4.93 -10.03 -2.53
CA ILE A 63 3.61 -9.47 -2.32
C ILE A 63 2.78 -9.68 -3.60
N LYS A 64 1.55 -10.17 -3.43
CA LYS A 64 0.65 -10.51 -4.53
C LYS A 64 -0.71 -9.86 -4.35
N VAL A 65 -1.47 -9.82 -5.44
CA VAL A 65 -2.90 -9.48 -5.40
C VAL A 65 -3.66 -10.57 -4.64
N ALA A 66 -4.51 -10.16 -3.69
CA ALA A 66 -5.42 -11.08 -3.04
C ALA A 66 -6.60 -11.40 -3.97
N THR A 67 -6.65 -12.62 -4.51
CA THR A 67 -7.73 -13.08 -5.40
C THR A 67 -8.84 -13.83 -4.66
N VAL A 68 -8.58 -14.32 -3.45
CA VAL A 68 -9.55 -15.00 -2.58
C VAL A 68 -9.93 -14.07 -1.44
N GLY A 69 -11.23 -14.00 -1.12
CA GLY A 69 -11.73 -13.12 -0.05
C GLY A 69 -11.65 -11.63 -0.38
N ASN A 70 -11.35 -11.27 -1.63
CA ASN A 70 -11.33 -9.89 -2.12
C ASN A 70 -12.59 -9.61 -2.96
N PRO A 71 -13.61 -8.95 -2.40
CA PRO A 71 -14.84 -8.63 -3.14
C PRO A 71 -14.62 -7.61 -4.28
N ALA A 72 -13.53 -6.83 -4.24
CA ALA A 72 -13.23 -5.81 -5.25
C ALA A 72 -12.78 -6.42 -6.59
N MET A 73 -12.38 -7.69 -6.61
CA MET A 73 -12.03 -8.39 -7.85
C MET A 73 -13.27 -8.72 -8.71
N HIS A 74 -14.48 -8.67 -8.13
CA HIS A 74 -15.73 -9.05 -8.81
C HIS A 74 -15.70 -10.44 -9.47
N ILE A 75 -14.84 -11.34 -8.97
CA ILE A 75 -14.77 -12.73 -9.40
C ILE A 75 -15.43 -13.63 -8.34
N PRO A 76 -16.14 -14.69 -8.73
CA PRO A 76 -16.61 -15.70 -7.79
C PRO A 76 -15.43 -16.25 -6.96
N THR A 77 -15.60 -16.39 -5.65
CA THR A 77 -14.53 -16.83 -4.74
C THR A 77 -13.90 -18.16 -5.17
N LEU A 78 -14.70 -19.09 -5.69
CA LEU A 78 -14.22 -20.38 -6.19
C LEU A 78 -13.22 -20.20 -7.34
N MET A 79 -13.47 -19.22 -8.23
CA MET A 79 -12.59 -18.91 -9.34
C MET A 79 -11.31 -18.21 -8.86
N GLY A 80 -11.41 -17.31 -7.88
CA GLY A 80 -10.25 -16.65 -7.28
C GLY A 80 -9.27 -17.60 -6.59
N GLY A 81 -9.74 -18.78 -6.17
CA GLY A 81 -8.95 -19.83 -5.54
C GLY A 81 -8.27 -20.80 -6.50
N LEU A 82 -8.47 -20.67 -7.83
CA LEU A 82 -7.80 -21.53 -8.80
C LEU A 82 -6.27 -21.36 -8.71
N PRO A 83 -5.48 -22.45 -8.80
CA PRO A 83 -4.02 -22.37 -8.76
C PRO A 83 -3.49 -21.38 -9.81
N GLY A 84 -2.61 -20.47 -9.39
CA GLY A 84 -2.00 -19.47 -10.27
C GLY A 84 -2.80 -18.18 -10.48
N MET A 85 -4.07 -18.10 -10.07
CA MET A 85 -4.87 -16.88 -10.27
C MET A 85 -4.28 -15.64 -9.60
N SER A 86 -3.74 -15.78 -8.39
CA SER A 86 -3.06 -14.69 -7.69
C SER A 86 -1.82 -14.21 -8.44
N ALA A 87 -1.04 -15.12 -9.05
CA ALA A 87 0.12 -14.75 -9.85
C ALA A 87 -0.28 -14.05 -11.16
N LEU A 88 -1.33 -14.53 -11.83
CA LEU A 88 -1.89 -13.90 -13.02
C LEU A 88 -2.39 -12.48 -12.72
N ALA A 89 -3.22 -12.33 -11.68
CA ALA A 89 -3.75 -11.03 -11.26
C ALA A 89 -2.62 -10.07 -10.86
N THR A 90 -1.60 -10.57 -10.16
CA THR A 90 -0.39 -9.81 -9.82
C THR A 90 0.33 -9.34 -11.08
N HIS A 91 0.62 -10.23 -12.03
CA HIS A 91 1.29 -9.86 -13.27
C HIS A 91 0.51 -8.82 -14.07
N MET A 92 -0.82 -8.97 -14.15
CA MET A 92 -1.68 -7.99 -14.81
C MET A 92 -1.64 -6.63 -14.11
N MET A 93 -1.72 -6.60 -12.78
CA MET A 93 -1.68 -5.36 -12.01
C MET A 93 -0.31 -4.68 -12.11
N THR A 94 0.79 -5.42 -11.95
CA THR A 94 2.16 -4.88 -12.09
C THR A 94 2.37 -4.29 -13.48
N LYS A 95 1.97 -5.01 -14.55
CA LYS A 95 2.05 -4.46 -15.91
C LYS A 95 1.28 -3.14 -16.06
N LYS A 96 0.10 -3.01 -15.44
CA LYS A 96 -0.68 -1.77 -15.46
C LYS A 96 -0.05 -0.66 -14.64
N MET A 97 0.64 -0.99 -13.56
CA MET A 97 1.41 -0.04 -12.76
C MET A 97 2.63 0.46 -13.55
N ASP A 98 3.35 -0.43 -14.24
CA ASP A 98 4.46 -0.07 -15.10
C ASP A 98 4.01 0.84 -16.26
N GLU A 99 2.86 0.57 -16.89
CA GLU A 99 2.25 1.42 -17.92
C GLU A 99 1.88 2.83 -17.42
N LEU A 100 1.72 3.00 -16.11
CA LEU A 100 1.40 4.27 -15.45
C LEU A 100 2.62 4.90 -14.75
N ASP A 101 3.83 4.37 -15.00
CA ASP A 101 5.08 4.78 -14.34
C ASP A 101 5.00 4.75 -12.80
N ILE A 102 4.23 3.79 -12.25
CA ILE A 102 4.14 3.56 -10.81
C ILE A 102 5.25 2.59 -10.40
N PRO A 103 6.19 2.99 -9.52
CA PRO A 103 7.33 2.17 -9.15
C PRO A 103 6.93 0.94 -8.30
N PRO A 104 7.81 -0.08 -8.23
CA PRO A 104 7.66 -1.18 -7.29
C PRO A 104 7.70 -0.69 -5.83
N ILE A 105 7.11 -1.45 -4.90
CA ILE A 105 6.93 -1.03 -3.49
C ILE A 105 8.24 -0.55 -2.84
N HIS A 106 9.35 -1.26 -3.04
CA HIS A 106 10.63 -0.90 -2.41
C HIS A 106 11.12 0.47 -2.86
N GLU A 107 11.12 0.72 -4.16
CA GLU A 107 11.52 1.99 -4.77
C GLU A 107 10.54 3.09 -4.38
N PHE A 108 9.23 2.79 -4.35
CA PHE A 108 8.23 3.77 -3.99
C PHE A 108 8.37 4.23 -2.53
N ILE A 109 8.64 3.31 -1.61
CA ILE A 109 8.87 3.65 -0.20
C ILE A 109 10.14 4.48 -0.05
N GLU A 110 11.21 4.14 -0.76
CA GLU A 110 12.46 4.91 -0.77
C GLU A 110 12.21 6.34 -1.28
N MET A 111 11.58 6.48 -2.45
CA MET A 111 11.21 7.78 -3.03
C MET A 111 10.35 8.63 -2.08
N ILE A 112 9.34 8.03 -1.45
CA ILE A 112 8.48 8.73 -0.48
C ILE A 112 9.30 9.15 0.75
N GLY A 113 10.21 8.28 1.22
CA GLY A 113 11.11 8.55 2.33
C GLY A 113 12.04 9.74 2.06
N ASP A 114 12.59 9.83 0.85
CA ASP A 114 13.48 10.92 0.41
C ASP A 114 12.78 12.29 0.40
N THR A 115 11.45 12.31 0.27
CA THR A 115 10.70 13.56 0.44
C THR A 115 10.67 14.05 1.89
N GLY A 116 11.07 13.25 2.88
CA GLY A 116 10.93 13.54 4.31
C GLY A 116 9.61 13.05 4.93
N CYS A 117 8.92 12.09 4.28
CA CYS A 117 7.76 11.42 4.86
C CYS A 117 8.17 10.59 6.09
N GLY A 118 7.41 10.69 7.18
CA GLY A 118 7.67 9.89 8.37
C GLY A 118 7.30 8.42 8.15
N MET A 119 8.23 7.50 8.41
CA MET A 119 8.04 6.06 8.21
C MET A 119 8.11 5.32 9.55
N TYR A 120 7.07 4.56 9.90
CA TYR A 120 6.97 3.91 11.21
C TYR A 120 6.54 2.46 11.09
N ALA A 121 7.24 1.56 11.80
CA ALA A 121 6.82 0.18 12.01
C ALA A 121 6.15 0.01 13.37
N CYS A 122 4.98 -0.61 13.39
CA CYS A 122 4.24 -0.88 14.63
C CYS A 122 4.95 -1.95 15.48
N LYS A 123 5.54 -1.54 16.60
CA LYS A 123 6.29 -2.42 17.50
C LYS A 123 5.50 -3.65 17.95
N ALA A 124 4.23 -3.47 18.35
CA ALA A 124 3.39 -4.58 18.78
C ALA A 124 3.16 -5.62 17.66
N SER A 125 3.04 -5.20 16.40
CA SER A 125 2.92 -6.12 15.27
C SER A 125 4.24 -6.82 14.95
N VAL A 126 5.37 -6.12 15.05
CA VAL A 126 6.70 -6.70 14.91
C VAL A 126 6.90 -7.82 15.94
N ASP A 127 6.55 -7.55 17.19
CA ASP A 127 6.65 -8.52 18.29
C ASP A 127 5.67 -9.69 18.09
N MET A 128 4.42 -9.41 17.69
CA MET A 128 3.39 -10.42 17.46
C MET A 128 3.76 -11.44 16.37
N PHE A 129 4.48 -11.00 15.33
CA PHE A 129 4.90 -11.85 14.22
C PHE A 129 6.34 -12.35 14.34
N ASP A 130 6.99 -12.14 15.49
CA ASP A 130 8.39 -12.50 15.74
C ASP A 130 9.34 -12.00 14.64
N MET A 131 9.07 -10.79 14.14
CA MET A 131 9.89 -10.17 13.10
C MET A 131 11.14 -9.54 13.73
N LYS A 132 12.31 -9.81 13.14
CA LYS A 132 13.61 -9.28 13.55
C LYS A 132 14.16 -8.35 12.47
#